data_AF-A0A939KQL8-F1
#
_entry.id   AF-A0A939KQL8-F1
#
_cell.length_a   1.000
_cell.length_b   1.000
_cell.length_c   1.000
_cell.angle_alpha   90.00
_cell.angle_beta   90.00
_cell.angle_gamma   90.00
#
_symmetry.space_group_name_H-M   'P 1'
#
loop_
_entity.id
_entity.type
_entity.pdbx_description
1 polymer ?
#
loop_
_entity_poly.entity_id
_entity_poly.type
_entity_poly.pdbx_seq_one_letter_code
_entity_poly.pdbx_strand_id
1 'polypeptide(L)'
;MTAIQAHFRAVAPPVVLMGAVLVLWQVACWAYPHPEPGPVSVAATLLHLMGKAYFWHNAAATGRSFLLASGISIAVGGALGLLIGSSRLLSWYLAPLLMIFQTVPKITLYPIVLELFGLGMAPKVAFGVMHGVIPVYFITSRLVAGVRKVLLRSARVMRLGAAERFYFVIVPAILPDMIATLRVSVALCLLGVLIGEMFASHSGLGFMAVNAINLGDTPVTLAVGFFLAFMAVGINTLLLYCEHKLRH
;
A
#
# COMPACT_ATOMS: atom_id res chain seq x y z
N MET A 1 13.21 -35.60 -2.49
CA MET A 1 11.98 -34.80 -2.68
C MET A 1 12.38 -33.44 -3.19
N THR A 2 12.10 -33.15 -4.47
CA THR A 2 12.57 -31.95 -5.15
C THR A 2 11.81 -30.71 -4.69
N ALA A 3 12.50 -29.57 -4.52
CA ALA A 3 11.93 -28.30 -4.06
C ALA A 3 10.65 -27.87 -4.81
N ILE A 4 10.50 -28.30 -6.07
CA ILE A 4 9.33 -28.09 -6.93
C ILE A 4 8.06 -28.76 -6.36
N GLN A 5 8.15 -29.97 -5.80
CA GLN A 5 7.00 -30.69 -5.23
C GLN A 5 6.53 -30.07 -3.91
N ALA A 6 7.45 -29.48 -3.14
CA ALA A 6 7.11 -28.76 -1.91
C ALA A 6 6.40 -27.42 -2.19
N HIS A 7 6.85 -26.71 -3.23
CA HIS A 7 6.21 -25.46 -3.66
C HIS A 7 4.79 -25.69 -4.21
N PHE A 8 4.60 -26.74 -5.02
CA PHE A 8 3.28 -27.13 -5.53
C PHE A 8 2.28 -27.49 -4.41
N ARG A 9 2.73 -28.19 -3.36
CA ARG A 9 1.89 -28.54 -2.20
C ARG A 9 1.52 -27.34 -1.33
N ALA A 10 2.35 -26.30 -1.29
CA ALA A 10 2.08 -25.07 -0.54
C ALA A 10 1.11 -24.13 -1.27
N VAL A 11 1.12 -24.12 -2.61
CA VAL A 11 0.28 -23.25 -3.44
C VAL A 11 -1.07 -23.88 -3.81
N ALA A 12 -1.17 -25.22 -3.82
CA ALA A 12 -2.40 -25.93 -4.15
C ALA A 12 -3.60 -25.59 -3.23
N PRO A 13 -3.47 -25.54 -1.89
CA PRO A 13 -4.62 -25.29 -1.02
C PRO A 13 -5.26 -23.89 -1.20
N PRO A 14 -4.49 -22.78 -1.28
CA PRO A 14 -5.05 -21.45 -1.58
C PRO A 14 -5.72 -21.35 -2.95
N VAL A 15 -5.15 -21.97 -3.98
CA VAL A 15 -5.70 -21.95 -5.34
C VAL A 15 -7.00 -22.76 -5.42
N VAL A 16 -7.04 -23.93 -4.78
CA VAL A 16 -8.25 -24.76 -4.70
C VAL A 16 -9.35 -24.02 -3.93
N LEU A 17 -9.02 -23.36 -2.82
CA LEU A 17 -9.98 -22.55 -2.06
C LEU A 17 -10.52 -21.38 -2.90
N MET A 18 -9.65 -20.64 -3.60
CA MET A 18 -10.07 -19.56 -4.49
C MET A 18 -10.97 -20.08 -5.62
N GLY A 19 -10.61 -21.20 -6.24
CA GLY A 19 -11.43 -21.85 -7.25
C GLY A 19 -12.81 -22.26 -6.71
N ALA A 20 -12.86 -22.85 -5.51
CA ALA A 20 -14.11 -23.19 -4.85
C ALA A 20 -14.99 -21.96 -4.59
N VAL A 21 -14.40 -20.84 -4.13
CA VAL A 21 -15.13 -19.58 -3.92
C VAL A 21 -15.70 -19.04 -5.23
N LEU A 22 -14.95 -19.08 -6.34
CA LEU A 22 -15.42 -18.62 -7.64
C LEU A 22 -16.55 -19.52 -8.19
N VAL A 23 -16.44 -20.84 -8.01
CA VAL A 23 -17.49 -21.77 -8.39
C VAL A 23 -18.75 -21.54 -7.56
N LEU A 24 -18.61 -21.39 -6.24
CA LEU A 24 -19.73 -21.08 -5.35
C LEU A 24 -20.41 -19.77 -5.73
N TRP A 25 -19.65 -18.74 -6.08
CA TRP A 25 -20.21 -17.47 -6.57
C TRP A 25 -20.96 -17.65 -7.90
N GLN A 26 -20.39 -18.37 -8.86
CA GLN A 26 -21.06 -18.63 -10.15
C GLN A 26 -22.36 -19.44 -9.97
N VAL A 27 -22.34 -20.45 -9.10
CA VAL A 27 -23.52 -21.27 -8.78
C VAL A 27 -24.57 -20.43 -8.06
N ALA A 28 -24.17 -19.55 -7.13
CA ALA A 28 -25.09 -18.63 -6.47
C ALA A 28 -25.77 -17.70 -7.47
N CYS A 29 -25.03 -17.14 -8.45
CA CYS A 29 -25.62 -16.31 -9.51
C CYS A 29 -26.69 -17.05 -10.34
N TRP A 30 -26.54 -18.36 -10.55
CA TRP A 30 -27.56 -19.16 -11.25
C TRP A 30 -28.79 -19.47 -10.39
N ALA A 31 -28.66 -19.43 -9.06
CA ALA A 31 -29.73 -19.74 -8.13
C ALA A 31 -30.64 -18.54 -7.79
N TYR A 32 -30.20 -17.30 -8.08
CA TYR A 32 -30.97 -16.09 -7.79
C TYR A 32 -31.84 -15.62 -8.98
N PRO A 33 -33.09 -15.15 -8.75
CA PRO A 33 -33.98 -14.68 -9.81
C PRO A 33 -33.51 -13.41 -10.53
N HIS A 34 -32.65 -12.63 -9.88
CA HIS A 34 -32.00 -11.47 -10.49
C HIS A 34 -30.60 -11.88 -10.93
N PRO A 35 -30.22 -11.72 -12.21
CA PRO A 35 -28.91 -12.08 -12.71
C PRO A 35 -27.85 -11.11 -12.15
N GLU A 36 -27.35 -11.39 -10.96
CA GLU A 36 -26.12 -10.79 -10.45
C GLU A 36 -24.95 -11.22 -11.36
N PRO A 37 -24.03 -10.31 -11.73
CA PRO A 37 -22.96 -10.64 -12.65
C PRO A 37 -22.02 -11.68 -12.05
N GLY A 38 -22.06 -12.89 -12.61
CA GLY A 38 -21.15 -13.97 -12.23
C GLY A 38 -19.70 -13.70 -12.68
N PRO A 39 -18.73 -14.45 -12.13
CA PRO A 39 -17.29 -14.25 -12.39
C PRO A 39 -16.93 -14.26 -13.89
N VAL A 40 -17.61 -15.05 -14.71
CA VAL A 40 -17.38 -15.09 -16.17
C VAL A 40 -17.75 -13.76 -16.83
N SER A 41 -18.89 -13.18 -16.46
CA SER A 41 -19.36 -11.90 -17.00
C SER A 41 -18.48 -10.73 -16.55
N VAL A 42 -18.01 -10.77 -15.30
CA VAL A 42 -17.07 -9.79 -14.74
C VAL A 42 -15.72 -9.86 -15.45
N ALA A 43 -15.21 -11.08 -15.69
CA ALA A 43 -13.97 -11.28 -16.45
C ALA A 43 -14.10 -10.78 -17.91
N ALA A 44 -15.20 -11.09 -18.59
CA ALA A 44 -15.47 -10.58 -19.94
C ALA A 44 -15.55 -9.04 -19.98
N THR A 45 -16.23 -8.45 -18.98
CA THR A 45 -16.33 -7.00 -18.82
C THR A 45 -14.95 -6.39 -18.60
N LEU A 46 -14.13 -6.96 -17.72
CA LEU A 46 -12.76 -6.51 -17.48
C LEU A 46 -11.91 -6.55 -18.77
N LEU A 47 -11.96 -7.65 -19.52
CA LEU A 47 -11.24 -7.76 -20.80
C LEU A 47 -11.71 -6.70 -21.81
N HIS A 48 -13.01 -6.45 -21.90
CA HIS A 48 -13.56 -5.40 -22.75
C HIS A 48 -13.07 -4.01 -22.32
N LEU A 49 -13.06 -3.71 -21.01
CA LEU A 49 -12.55 -2.46 -20.45
C LEU A 49 -11.06 -2.27 -20.74
N MET A 50 -10.26 -3.32 -20.59
CA MET A 50 -8.81 -3.30 -20.87
C MET A 50 -8.51 -3.04 -22.35
N GLY A 51 -9.45 -3.29 -23.26
CA GLY A 51 -9.34 -2.92 -24.67
C GLY A 51 -9.55 -1.43 -24.95
N LYS A 52 -9.92 -0.62 -23.94
CA LYS A 52 -10.25 0.80 -24.12
C LYS A 52 -9.13 1.70 -23.60
N ALA A 53 -8.79 2.74 -24.36
CA ALA A 53 -7.75 3.70 -23.97
C ALA A 53 -8.08 4.46 -22.66
N TYR A 54 -9.37 4.75 -22.41
CA TYR A 54 -9.78 5.46 -21.19
C TYR A 54 -9.49 4.63 -19.92
N PHE A 55 -9.53 3.29 -20.00
CA PHE A 55 -9.22 2.44 -18.85
C PHE A 55 -7.77 2.61 -18.42
N TRP A 56 -6.84 2.56 -19.37
CA TRP A 56 -5.41 2.73 -19.11
C TRP A 56 -5.06 4.17 -18.71
N HIS A 57 -5.79 5.17 -19.20
CA HIS A 57 -5.67 6.54 -18.70
C HIS A 57 -5.99 6.63 -17.21
N ASN A 58 -7.08 6.02 -16.77
CA ASN A 58 -7.47 5.97 -15.35
C ASN A 58 -6.49 5.14 -14.51
N ALA A 59 -6.05 3.97 -15.01
CA ALA A 59 -5.04 3.15 -14.35
C ALA A 59 -3.71 3.89 -14.18
N ALA A 60 -3.26 4.62 -15.20
CA ALA A 60 -2.06 5.45 -15.14
C ALA A 60 -2.20 6.61 -14.15
N ALA A 61 -3.38 7.25 -14.07
CA ALA A 61 -3.65 8.29 -13.09
C ALA A 61 -3.55 7.77 -11.64
N THR A 62 -4.10 6.59 -11.37
CA THR A 62 -3.95 5.91 -10.08
C THR A 62 -2.49 5.54 -9.81
N GLY A 63 -1.81 4.93 -10.79
CA GLY A 63 -0.41 4.52 -10.66
C GLY A 63 0.52 5.70 -10.36
N ARG A 64 0.38 6.83 -11.06
CA ARG A 64 1.17 8.05 -10.79
C ARG A 64 0.92 8.59 -9.39
N SER A 65 -0.34 8.66 -8.98
CA SER A 65 -0.71 9.17 -7.65
C SER A 65 -0.17 8.27 -6.54
N PHE A 66 -0.26 6.96 -6.74
CA PHE A 66 0.28 5.93 -5.85
C PHE A 66 1.81 6.01 -5.72
N LEU A 67 2.54 6.14 -6.83
CA LEU A 67 4.00 6.24 -6.81
C LEU A 67 4.47 7.51 -6.09
N LEU A 68 3.84 8.66 -6.36
CA LEU A 68 4.15 9.90 -5.65
C LEU A 68 3.83 9.78 -4.15
N ALA A 69 2.65 9.27 -3.79
CA ALA A 69 2.25 9.13 -2.40
C ALA A 69 3.17 8.19 -1.62
N SER A 70 3.57 7.07 -2.25
CA SER A 70 4.50 6.10 -1.67
C SER A 70 5.90 6.70 -1.50
N GLY A 71 6.42 7.38 -2.52
CA GLY A 71 7.73 8.02 -2.46
C GLY A 71 7.81 9.08 -1.37
N ILE A 72 6.81 9.97 -1.30
CA ILE A 72 6.73 10.99 -0.24
C ILE A 72 6.58 10.35 1.14
N SER A 73 5.77 9.28 1.25
CA SER A 73 5.56 8.57 2.52
C SER A 73 6.83 7.89 3.03
N ILE A 74 7.59 7.25 2.15
CA ILE A 74 8.87 6.63 2.48
C ILE A 74 9.87 7.70 2.91
N ALA A 75 9.97 8.82 2.18
CA ALA A 75 10.89 9.90 2.49
C ALA A 75 10.56 10.58 3.83
N VAL A 76 9.32 11.06 3.98
CA VAL A 76 8.90 11.81 5.18
C VAL A 76 8.78 10.90 6.39
N GLY A 77 8.09 9.76 6.26
CA GLY A 77 7.93 8.81 7.35
C GLY A 77 9.26 8.18 7.76
N GLY A 78 10.14 7.89 6.80
CA GLY A 78 11.48 7.37 7.07
C GLY A 78 12.34 8.38 7.81
N ALA A 79 12.35 9.64 7.37
CA ALA A 79 13.06 10.72 8.04
C ALA A 79 12.55 10.92 9.48
N LEU A 80 11.23 10.98 9.69
CA LEU A 80 10.62 11.10 11.01
C LEU A 80 10.98 9.89 11.90
N GLY A 81 10.90 8.68 11.36
CA GLY A 81 11.22 7.47 12.11
C GLY A 81 12.69 7.36 12.50
N LEU A 82 13.59 7.79 11.61
CA LEU A 82 15.02 7.90 11.87
C LEU A 82 15.33 8.93 12.96
N LEU A 83 14.77 10.13 12.86
CA LEU A 83 14.99 11.23 13.80
C LEU A 83 14.46 10.90 15.19
N ILE A 84 13.19 10.50 15.27
CA ILE A 84 12.51 10.24 16.53
C ILE A 84 13.01 8.93 17.16
N GLY A 85 13.24 7.88 16.35
CA GLY A 85 13.76 6.60 16.82
C GLY A 85 15.19 6.69 17.39
N SER A 86 15.99 7.64 16.91
CA SER A 86 17.38 7.83 17.39
C SER A 86 17.46 8.60 18.71
N SER A 87 16.38 9.27 19.13
CA SER A 87 16.37 10.12 20.33
C SER A 87 15.30 9.68 21.33
N ARG A 88 15.74 9.28 22.54
CA ARG A 88 14.84 8.91 23.63
C ARG A 88 13.90 10.06 24.00
N LEU A 89 14.37 11.29 23.99
CA LEU A 89 13.55 12.47 24.30
C LEU A 89 12.46 12.68 23.24
N LEU A 90 12.83 12.69 21.96
CA LEU A 90 11.85 12.86 20.88
C LEU A 90 10.81 11.74 20.89
N SER A 91 11.24 10.49 21.11
CA SER A 91 10.33 9.36 21.22
C SER A 91 9.36 9.51 22.39
N TRP A 92 9.77 10.11 23.51
CA TRP A 92 8.88 10.31 24.66
C TRP A 92 7.80 11.36 24.40
N TYR A 93 8.12 12.46 23.72
CA TYR A 93 7.16 13.55 23.46
C TYR A 93 6.34 13.35 22.19
N LEU A 94 6.94 12.87 21.09
CA LEU A 94 6.31 12.85 19.77
C LEU A 94 5.61 11.52 19.46
N ALA A 95 6.06 10.39 20.00
CA ALA A 95 5.43 9.10 19.71
C ALA A 95 3.95 9.05 20.14
N PRO A 96 3.53 9.60 21.30
CA PRO A 96 2.11 9.64 21.67
C PRO A 96 1.25 10.44 20.68
N LEU A 97 1.74 11.59 20.20
CA LEU A 97 1.03 12.41 19.22
C LEU A 97 0.81 11.67 17.90
N LEU A 98 1.81 10.92 17.45
CA LEU A 98 1.73 10.13 16.22
C LEU A 98 0.81 8.90 16.37
N MET A 99 0.70 8.33 17.58
CA MET A 99 -0.31 7.30 17.87
C MET A 99 -1.73 7.86 17.77
N ILE A 100 -1.98 9.06 18.30
CA ILE A 100 -3.29 9.72 18.18
C ILE A 100 -3.64 9.93 16.69
N PHE A 101 -2.68 10.38 15.88
CA PHE A 101 -2.90 10.53 14.44
C PHE A 101 -3.26 9.21 13.72
N GLN A 102 -2.84 8.06 14.25
CA GLN A 102 -3.19 6.76 13.69
C GLN A 102 -4.64 6.36 14.03
N THR A 103 -5.16 6.77 15.19
CA THR A 103 -6.50 6.39 15.66
C THR A 103 -7.61 7.26 15.07
N VAL A 104 -7.27 8.46 14.60
CA VAL A 104 -8.24 9.34 13.92
C VAL A 104 -8.74 8.66 12.64
N PRO A 105 -10.07 8.56 12.43
CA PRO A 105 -10.64 8.00 11.21
C PRO A 105 -10.32 8.91 10.02
N LYS A 106 -9.20 8.65 9.33
CA LYS A 106 -8.66 9.54 8.29
C LYS A 106 -9.65 9.89 7.19
N ILE A 107 -10.60 9.00 6.88
CA ILE A 107 -11.68 9.25 5.92
C ILE A 107 -12.45 10.55 6.20
N THR A 108 -12.66 10.91 7.48
CA THR A 108 -13.38 12.13 7.86
C THR A 108 -12.58 13.40 7.60
N LEU A 109 -11.26 13.28 7.40
CA LEU A 109 -10.38 14.41 7.11
C LEU A 109 -10.27 14.70 5.61
N TYR A 110 -10.77 13.81 4.74
CA TYR A 110 -10.65 14.01 3.29
C TYR A 110 -11.26 15.33 2.78
N PRO A 111 -12.43 15.80 3.27
CA PRO A 111 -12.95 17.11 2.87
C PRO A 111 -11.98 18.26 3.15
N ILE A 112 -11.25 18.21 4.26
CA ILE A 112 -10.21 19.21 4.60
C ILE A 112 -9.04 19.10 3.63
N VAL A 113 -8.65 17.87 3.26
CA VAL A 113 -7.60 17.65 2.26
C VAL A 113 -8.03 18.21 0.89
N LEU A 114 -9.28 18.05 0.49
CA LEU A 114 -9.81 18.67 -0.73
C LEU A 114 -9.78 20.20 -0.65
N GLU A 115 -10.19 20.78 0.47
CA GLU A 115 -10.20 22.24 0.64
C GLU A 115 -8.79 22.82 0.55
N LEU A 116 -7.80 22.16 1.17
CA LEU A 116 -6.42 22.64 1.20
C LEU A 116 -5.68 22.46 -0.13
N PHE A 117 -5.92 21.36 -0.84
CA PHE A 117 -5.16 20.98 -2.03
C PHE A 117 -5.94 21.20 -3.34
N GLY A 118 -7.22 21.58 -3.27
CA GLY A 118 -8.11 21.74 -4.42
C GLY A 118 -8.45 20.42 -5.10
N LEU A 119 -8.94 20.51 -6.34
CA LEU A 119 -9.27 19.35 -7.18
C LEU A 119 -8.06 18.88 -8.01
N GLY A 120 -8.03 17.60 -8.34
CA GLY A 120 -7.03 17.01 -9.23
C GLY A 120 -6.16 15.97 -8.54
N MET A 121 -4.85 15.99 -8.82
CA MET A 121 -3.92 14.96 -8.35
C MET A 121 -3.44 15.20 -6.92
N ALA A 122 -3.25 16.45 -6.53
CA ALA A 122 -2.73 16.82 -5.21
C ALA A 122 -3.52 16.24 -4.02
N PRO A 123 -4.87 16.34 -3.94
CA PRO A 123 -5.62 15.84 -2.78
C PRO A 123 -5.52 14.31 -2.61
N LYS A 124 -5.59 13.55 -3.72
CA LYS A 124 -5.45 12.09 -3.66
C LYS A 124 -4.05 11.64 -3.29
N VAL A 125 -3.01 12.36 -3.75
CA VAL A 125 -1.62 12.12 -3.31
C VAL A 125 -1.48 12.44 -1.83
N ALA A 126 -1.92 13.61 -1.37
CA ALA A 126 -1.84 14.03 0.03
C ALA A 126 -2.56 13.03 0.95
N PHE A 127 -3.71 12.52 0.55
CA PHE A 127 -4.44 11.52 1.32
C PHE A 127 -3.73 10.16 1.33
N GLY A 128 -3.17 9.73 0.20
CA GLY A 128 -2.27 8.58 0.14
C GLY A 128 -1.07 8.73 1.08
N VAL A 129 -0.45 9.91 1.11
CA VAL A 129 0.66 10.25 2.00
C VAL A 129 0.26 10.14 3.46
N MET A 130 -0.92 10.67 3.82
CA MET A 130 -1.45 10.58 5.17
C MET A 130 -1.62 9.13 5.65
N HIS A 131 -1.92 8.21 4.73
CA HIS A 131 -2.03 6.78 5.03
C HIS A 131 -0.66 6.09 5.16
N GLY A 132 0.32 6.47 4.35
CA GLY A 132 1.64 5.84 4.33
C GLY A 132 2.62 6.35 5.39
N VAL A 133 2.71 7.67 5.60
CA VAL A 133 3.74 8.30 6.45
C VAL A 133 3.79 7.72 7.86
N ILE A 134 2.62 7.53 8.49
CA ILE A 134 2.52 7.09 9.88
C ILE A 134 3.02 5.64 10.06
N PRO A 135 2.55 4.65 9.29
CA PRO A 135 3.14 3.31 9.26
C PRO A 135 4.65 3.29 8.98
N VAL A 136 5.15 4.05 7.98
CA VAL A 136 6.59 4.12 7.68
C VAL A 136 7.36 4.62 8.90
N TYR A 137 6.87 5.67 9.56
CA TYR A 137 7.45 6.19 10.80
C TYR A 137 7.52 5.11 11.88
N PHE A 138 6.42 4.40 12.14
CA PHE A 138 6.37 3.39 13.20
C PHE A 138 7.32 2.23 12.94
N ILE A 139 7.38 1.77 11.69
CA ILE A 139 8.30 0.71 11.26
C ILE A 139 9.75 1.17 11.47
N THR A 140 10.10 2.33 10.93
CA THR A 140 11.47 2.85 10.95
C THR A 140 11.94 3.13 12.38
N SER A 141 11.12 3.78 13.21
CA SER A 141 11.46 4.08 14.60
C SER A 141 11.70 2.82 15.44
N ARG A 142 10.89 1.76 15.23
CA ARG A 142 11.09 0.45 15.88
C ARG A 142 12.38 -0.23 15.44
N LEU A 143 12.72 -0.16 14.16
CA LEU A 143 13.98 -0.72 13.65
C LEU A 143 15.19 0.00 14.24
N VAL A 144 15.16 1.33 14.30
CA VAL A 144 16.21 2.13 14.94
C VAL A 144 16.38 1.76 16.41
N ALA A 145 15.26 1.66 17.15
CA ALA A 145 15.28 1.26 18.56
C ALA A 145 15.79 -0.17 18.76
N GLY A 146 15.62 -1.04 17.76
CA GLY A 146 16.06 -2.44 17.75
C GLY A 146 17.52 -2.67 17.34
N VAL A 147 18.26 -1.62 16.95
CA VAL A 147 19.68 -1.76 16.53
C VAL A 147 20.49 -2.42 17.64
N ARG A 148 21.24 -3.48 17.29
CA ARG A 148 21.99 -4.30 18.25
C ARG A 148 22.97 -3.43 19.05
N LYS A 149 22.94 -3.57 20.37
CA LYS A 149 23.84 -2.84 21.30
C LYS A 149 25.32 -3.04 20.98
N VAL A 150 25.72 -4.14 20.34
CA VAL A 150 27.11 -4.38 19.91
C VAL A 150 27.57 -3.37 18.86
N LEU A 151 26.74 -3.09 17.84
CA LEU A 151 27.06 -2.11 16.79
C LEU A 151 27.23 -0.70 17.38
N LEU A 152 26.35 -0.33 18.31
CA LEU A 152 26.41 0.95 18.99
C LEU A 152 27.62 1.07 19.93
N ARG A 153 28.06 -0.04 20.54
CA ARG A 153 29.29 -0.08 21.35
C ARG A 153 30.53 0.01 20.48
N SER A 154 30.59 -0.70 19.35
CA SER A 154 31.70 -0.60 18.39
C SER A 154 31.85 0.82 17.86
N ALA A 155 30.75 1.49 17.51
CA ALA A 155 30.76 2.90 17.11
C ALA A 155 31.37 3.83 18.17
N ARG A 156 31.07 3.56 19.46
CA ARG A 156 31.62 4.31 20.59
C ARG A 156 33.11 4.05 20.79
N VAL A 157 33.56 2.79 20.64
CA VAL A 157 34.99 2.43 20.72
C VAL A 157 35.78 3.10 19.60
N MET A 158 35.22 3.16 18.40
CA MET A 158 35.79 3.89 17.26
C MET A 158 35.64 5.42 17.36
N ARG A 159 35.09 5.94 18.46
CA ARG A 159 34.87 7.37 18.74
C ARG A 159 34.09 8.11 17.65
N LEU A 160 33.17 7.42 16.97
CA LEU A 160 32.32 8.03 15.95
C LEU A 160 31.42 9.11 16.56
N GLY A 161 31.34 10.26 15.89
CA GLY A 161 30.42 11.35 16.22
C GLY A 161 28.94 10.94 16.01
N ALA A 162 28.01 11.80 16.43
CA ALA A 162 26.57 11.52 16.32
C ALA A 162 26.12 11.33 14.86
N ALA A 163 26.59 12.19 13.96
CA ALA A 163 26.29 12.10 12.53
C ALA A 163 26.93 10.86 11.89
N GLU A 164 28.19 10.56 12.20
CA GLU A 164 28.88 9.38 11.67
C GLU A 164 28.22 8.09 12.15
N ARG A 165 27.88 7.99 13.44
CA ARG A 165 27.14 6.86 13.98
C ARG A 165 25.77 6.71 13.30
N PHE A 166 25.09 7.80 12.98
CA PHE A 166 23.82 7.77 12.27
C PHE A 166 23.97 7.22 10.85
N TYR A 167 24.84 7.82 10.04
CA TYR A 167 24.99 7.46 8.62
C TYR A 167 25.75 6.16 8.37
N PHE A 168 26.74 5.80 9.20
CA PHE A 168 27.58 4.62 8.98
C PHE A 168 27.18 3.40 9.80
N VAL A 169 26.36 3.55 10.85
CA VAL A 169 25.99 2.44 11.73
C VAL A 169 24.48 2.23 11.77
N ILE A 170 23.69 3.27 12.09
CA ILE A 170 22.25 3.10 12.27
C ILE A 170 21.54 2.90 10.92
N VAL A 171 21.71 3.84 9.98
CA VAL A 171 21.02 3.79 8.68
C VAL A 171 21.33 2.50 7.92
N PRO A 172 22.62 2.07 7.76
CA PRO A 172 22.93 0.85 7.04
C PRO A 172 22.42 -0.42 7.76
N ALA A 173 22.38 -0.41 9.10
CA ALA A 173 21.92 -1.57 9.87
C ALA A 173 20.42 -1.81 9.73
N ILE A 174 19.60 -0.76 9.61
CA ILE A 174 18.15 -0.90 9.52
C ILE A 174 17.64 -0.97 8.09
N LEU A 175 18.40 -0.47 7.10
CA LEU A 175 17.94 -0.30 5.72
C LEU A 175 17.38 -1.60 5.10
N PRO A 176 18.02 -2.78 5.26
CA PRO A 176 17.50 -4.03 4.70
C PRO A 176 16.14 -4.42 5.30
N ASP A 177 16.00 -4.26 6.63
CA ASP A 177 14.75 -4.57 7.33
C ASP A 177 13.66 -3.53 7.07
N MET A 178 14.05 -2.26 6.89
CA MET A 178 13.14 -1.18 6.52
C MET A 178 12.54 -1.48 5.16
N ILE A 179 13.37 -1.80 4.15
CA ILE A 179 12.89 -2.13 2.81
C ILE A 179 11.95 -3.36 2.83
N ALA A 180 12.29 -4.41 3.59
CA ALA A 180 11.47 -5.61 3.75
C ALA A 180 10.07 -5.32 4.33
N THR A 181 9.98 -4.33 5.21
CA THR A 181 8.74 -4.04 5.97
C THR A 181 7.91 -2.92 5.36
N LEU A 182 8.47 -2.11 4.44
CA LEU A 182 7.79 -1.00 3.78
C LEU A 182 6.55 -1.41 2.97
N ARG A 183 6.45 -2.68 2.53
CA ARG A 183 5.34 -3.19 1.71
C ARG A 183 3.95 -2.90 2.30
N VAL A 184 3.80 -3.00 3.61
CA VAL A 184 2.53 -2.72 4.31
C VAL A 184 2.17 -1.25 4.20
N SER A 185 3.15 -0.35 4.35
CA SER A 185 2.93 1.09 4.25
C SER A 185 2.62 1.53 2.84
N VAL A 186 3.27 0.93 1.85
CA VAL A 186 3.01 1.18 0.43
C VAL A 186 1.59 0.73 0.06
N ALA A 187 1.14 -0.44 0.52
CA ALA A 187 -0.25 -0.88 0.32
C ALA A 187 -1.28 0.11 0.89
N LEU A 188 -0.99 0.71 2.05
CA LEU A 188 -1.84 1.75 2.65
C LEU A 188 -1.82 3.06 1.86
N CYS A 189 -0.72 3.40 1.18
CA CYS A 189 -0.69 4.54 0.25
C CYS A 189 -1.68 4.33 -0.89
N LEU A 190 -1.73 3.11 -1.45
CA LEU A 190 -2.70 2.78 -2.49
C LEU A 190 -4.13 2.93 -1.99
N LEU A 191 -4.44 2.39 -0.79
CA LEU A 191 -5.75 2.56 -0.17
C LEU A 191 -6.14 4.05 -0.07
N GLY A 192 -5.24 4.89 0.44
CA GLY A 192 -5.49 6.33 0.55
C GLY A 192 -5.70 6.98 -0.82
N VAL A 193 -4.89 6.66 -1.82
CA VAL A 193 -5.08 7.19 -3.19
C VAL A 193 -6.43 6.76 -3.77
N LEU A 194 -6.82 5.50 -3.61
CA LEU A 194 -8.08 4.99 -4.12
C LEU A 194 -9.27 5.69 -3.47
N ILE A 195 -9.25 5.84 -2.15
CA ILE A 195 -10.26 6.63 -1.44
C ILE A 195 -10.27 8.06 -1.99
N GLY A 196 -9.11 8.70 -2.16
CA GLY A 196 -9.07 10.05 -2.73
C GLY A 196 -9.67 10.15 -4.14
N GLU A 197 -9.49 9.11 -4.96
CA GLU A 197 -10.09 9.05 -6.30
C GLU A 197 -11.62 8.88 -6.26
N MET A 198 -12.18 8.33 -5.18
CA MET A 198 -13.62 8.18 -5.00
C MET A 198 -14.34 9.52 -4.75
N PHE A 199 -13.62 10.54 -4.27
CA PHE A 199 -14.20 11.82 -3.88
C PHE A 199 -13.71 12.95 -4.79
N ALA A 200 -14.62 13.47 -5.62
CA ALA A 200 -14.42 14.65 -6.48
C ALA A 200 -13.18 14.57 -7.40
N SER A 201 -12.80 13.36 -7.84
CA SER A 201 -11.74 13.18 -8.84
C SER A 201 -12.30 13.13 -10.26
N HIS A 202 -11.48 13.49 -11.24
CA HIS A 202 -11.81 13.41 -12.67
C HIS A 202 -11.12 12.24 -13.39
N SER A 203 -10.23 11.52 -12.69
CA SER A 203 -9.49 10.39 -13.25
C SER A 203 -8.96 9.48 -12.15
N GLY A 204 -8.91 8.18 -12.46
CA GLY A 204 -8.48 7.14 -11.56
C GLY A 204 -9.39 5.92 -11.63
N LEU A 205 -8.86 4.77 -11.22
CA LEU A 205 -9.64 3.55 -11.06
C LEU A 205 -10.66 3.69 -9.93
N GLY A 206 -10.35 4.42 -8.84
CA GLY A 206 -11.33 4.72 -7.79
C GLY A 206 -12.48 5.59 -8.30
N PHE A 207 -12.19 6.57 -9.16
CA PHE A 207 -13.18 7.39 -9.85
C PHE A 207 -14.07 6.54 -10.76
N MET A 208 -13.46 5.68 -11.58
CA MET A 208 -14.17 4.79 -12.49
C MET A 208 -15.10 3.82 -11.74
N ALA A 209 -14.66 3.30 -10.60
CA ALA A 209 -15.48 2.45 -9.73
C ALA A 209 -16.70 3.19 -9.18
N VAL A 210 -16.51 4.39 -8.63
CA VAL A 210 -17.64 5.20 -8.10
C VAL A 210 -18.61 5.61 -9.20
N ASN A 211 -18.11 5.95 -10.38
CA ASN A 211 -18.99 6.26 -11.51
C ASN A 211 -19.85 5.05 -11.91
N ALA A 212 -19.27 3.85 -11.94
CA ALA A 212 -20.02 2.62 -12.21
C ALA A 212 -21.05 2.31 -11.11
N ILE A 213 -20.70 2.50 -9.84
CA ILE A 213 -21.63 2.36 -8.70
C ILE A 213 -22.82 3.31 -8.86
N ASN A 214 -22.57 4.58 -9.16
CA ASN A 214 -23.62 5.59 -9.30
C ASN A 214 -24.55 5.32 -10.51
N LEU A 215 -24.03 4.65 -11.53
CA LEU A 215 -24.81 4.23 -12.71
C LEU A 215 -25.53 2.88 -12.52
N GLY A 216 -25.32 2.20 -11.39
CA GLY A 216 -25.85 0.85 -11.17
C GLY A 216 -25.21 -0.22 -12.06
N ASP A 217 -24.03 0.05 -12.63
CA ASP A 217 -23.29 -0.89 -13.47
C ASP A 217 -22.44 -1.81 -12.58
N THR A 218 -23.10 -2.81 -11.99
CA THR A 218 -22.46 -3.83 -11.14
C THR A 218 -21.35 -4.59 -11.87
N PRO A 219 -21.50 -5.03 -13.14
CA PRO A 219 -20.42 -5.70 -13.88
C PRO A 219 -19.13 -4.86 -13.95
N VAL A 220 -19.24 -3.57 -14.30
CA VAL A 220 -18.07 -2.67 -14.37
C VAL A 220 -17.50 -2.40 -12.98
N THR A 221 -18.36 -2.19 -11.98
CA THR A 221 -17.94 -1.99 -10.58
C THR A 221 -17.07 -3.14 -10.09
N LEU A 222 -17.54 -4.38 -10.28
CA LEU A 222 -16.79 -5.57 -9.89
C LEU A 222 -15.52 -5.74 -10.73
N ALA A 223 -15.59 -5.52 -12.06
CA ALA A 223 -14.43 -5.62 -12.94
C ALA A 223 -13.29 -4.69 -12.51
N VAL A 224 -13.60 -3.42 -12.22
CA VAL A 224 -12.63 -2.44 -11.70
C VAL A 224 -12.12 -2.86 -10.32
N GLY A 225 -13.00 -3.33 -9.44
CA GLY A 225 -12.62 -3.85 -8.12
C GLY A 225 -11.64 -5.03 -8.18
N PHE A 226 -11.89 -6.01 -9.06
CA PHE A 226 -10.95 -7.12 -9.29
C PHE A 226 -9.63 -6.65 -9.87
N PHE A 227 -9.65 -5.73 -10.84
CA PHE A 227 -8.41 -5.16 -11.37
C PHE A 227 -7.59 -4.43 -10.30
N LEU A 228 -8.25 -3.66 -9.42
CA LEU A 228 -7.59 -3.03 -8.28
C LEU A 228 -6.99 -4.05 -7.32
N ALA A 229 -7.69 -5.16 -7.05
CA ALA A 229 -7.16 -6.26 -6.24
C ALA A 229 -5.92 -6.90 -6.89
N PHE A 230 -5.96 -7.18 -8.19
CA PHE A 230 -4.81 -7.70 -8.94
C PHE A 230 -3.64 -6.71 -8.94
N MET A 231 -3.91 -5.43 -9.11
CA MET A 231 -2.89 -4.39 -9.04
C MET A 231 -2.24 -4.34 -7.66
N ALA A 232 -3.02 -4.40 -6.58
CA ALA A 232 -2.52 -4.41 -5.21
C ALA A 232 -1.66 -5.66 -4.92
N VAL A 233 -2.13 -6.84 -5.35
CA VAL A 233 -1.36 -8.10 -5.25
C VAL A 233 -0.07 -8.00 -6.07
N GLY A 234 -0.14 -7.49 -7.29
CA GLY A 234 1.01 -7.29 -8.17
C GLY A 234 2.07 -6.37 -7.56
N ILE A 235 1.65 -5.25 -6.98
CA ILE A 235 2.52 -4.32 -6.23
C ILE A 235 3.16 -5.05 -5.05
N ASN A 236 2.39 -5.78 -4.24
CA ASN A 236 2.92 -6.49 -3.08
C ASN A 236 3.94 -7.57 -3.49
N THR A 237 3.65 -8.35 -4.53
CA THR A 237 4.56 -9.37 -5.06
C THR A 237 5.82 -8.76 -5.64
N LEU A 238 5.73 -7.63 -6.35
CA LEU A 238 6.89 -6.92 -6.87
C LEU A 238 7.80 -6.43 -5.73
N LEU A 239 7.22 -5.89 -4.66
CA LEU A 239 7.98 -5.47 -3.47
C LEU A 239 8.65 -6.65 -2.76
N LEU A 240 7.98 -7.80 -2.66
CA LEU A 240 8.55 -9.04 -2.12
C LEU A 240 9.73 -9.54 -2.98
N TYR A 241 9.59 -9.47 -4.30
CA TYR A 241 10.67 -9.83 -5.22
C TYR A 241 11.89 -8.91 -5.04
N CYS A 242 11.67 -7.60 -4.95
CA CYS A 242 12.73 -6.63 -4.67
C CYS A 242 13.41 -6.88 -3.31
N GLU A 243 12.64 -7.22 -2.28
CA GLU A 243 13.16 -7.61 -0.96
C GLU A 243 14.11 -8.81 -1.06
N HIS A 244 13.67 -9.88 -1.73
CA HIS A 244 14.48 -11.09 -1.90
C HIS A 244 15.80 -10.80 -2.62
N LYS A 245 15.76 -9.99 -3.68
CA LYS A 245 16.95 -9.65 -4.46
C LYS A 245 17.94 -8.77 -3.69
N LEU A 246 17.49 -7.98 -2.71
CA LEU A 246 18.36 -7.13 -1.88
C LEU A 246 19.01 -7.89 -0.71
N ARG A 247 18.47 -9.07 -0.35
CA ARG A 247 18.99 -9.94 0.71
C ARG A 247 20.04 -10.95 0.22
N HIS A 248 20.17 -11.12 -1.10
CA HIS A 248 21.14 -12.00 -1.77
C HIS A 248 22.18 -11.17 -2.53
#